data_AF-A0A141RKM6-F1
#
_entry.id   AF-A0A141RKM6-F1
#
_cell.length_a   1.000
_cell.length_b   1.000
_cell.length_c   1.000
_cell.angle_alpha   90.00
_cell.angle_beta   90.00
_cell.angle_gamma   90.00
#
_symmetry.space_group_name_H-M   'P 1'
#
loop_
_entity.id
_entity.type
_entity.pdbx_description
1 polymer ?
#
loop_
_entity_poly.entity_id
_entity_poly.type
_entity_poly.pdbx_seq_one_letter_code
_entity_poly.pdbx_strand_id
1 'polypeptide(L)'
;LAAIDVGARYGHTMIEFDVKLSKDGQIFLLHDDNLERTSNGWGVAGELAWDDLLKVDAGSWFSREFKGEPLPLLSQVAERCRRHGMMANIEIKPTTGL
;
A
#
# COMPACT_ATOMS: atom_id res chain seq x y z
N LEU A 1 -1.86 -2.09 -5.58
CA LEU A 1 -1.11 -2.10 -6.87
C LEU A 1 -1.90 -1.47 -8.01
N ALA A 2 -3.21 -1.65 -8.08
CA ALA A 2 -4.06 -1.13 -9.15
C ALA A 2 -3.84 0.37 -9.46
N ALA A 3 -3.69 1.22 -8.44
CA ALA A 3 -3.43 2.65 -8.63
C ALA A 3 -2.11 2.94 -9.39
N ILE A 4 -1.07 2.14 -9.14
CA ILE A 4 0.22 2.24 -9.86
C ILE A 4 0.03 1.89 -11.33
N ASP A 5 -0.72 0.82 -11.61
CA ASP A 5 -1.01 0.39 -12.99
C ASP A 5 -1.87 1.44 -13.73
N VAL A 6 -2.74 2.16 -13.02
CA VAL A 6 -3.47 3.32 -13.58
C VAL A 6 -2.50 4.45 -13.95
N GLY A 7 -1.58 4.83 -13.06
CA GLY A 7 -0.57 5.86 -13.34
C GLY A 7 0.27 5.54 -14.58
N ALA A 8 0.69 4.28 -14.71
CA ALA A 8 1.41 3.77 -15.88
C ALA A 8 0.58 3.86 -17.18
N ARG A 9 -0.73 3.58 -17.14
CA ARG A 9 -1.62 3.75 -18.31
C ARG A 9 -1.68 5.19 -18.83
N TYR A 10 -1.43 6.17 -17.96
CA TYR A 10 -1.33 7.58 -18.34
C TYR A 10 0.09 8.01 -18.75
N GLY A 11 1.06 7.10 -18.76
CA GLY A 11 2.42 7.38 -19.21
C GLY A 11 3.32 8.09 -18.19
N HIS A 12 2.95 8.08 -16.90
CA HIS A 12 3.82 8.62 -15.85
C HIS A 12 5.08 7.77 -15.71
N THR A 13 6.22 8.41 -15.47
CA THR A 13 7.53 7.76 -15.32
C THR A 13 8.04 7.76 -13.89
N MET A 14 7.28 8.33 -12.95
CA MET A 14 7.59 8.36 -11.53
C MET A 14 6.31 8.26 -10.72
N ILE A 15 6.38 7.52 -9.61
CA ILE A 15 5.31 7.45 -8.60
C ILE A 15 5.85 7.82 -7.23
N GLU A 16 4.95 8.25 -6.36
CA GLU A 16 5.19 8.44 -4.93
C GLU A 16 4.26 7.48 -4.18
N PHE A 17 4.72 7.00 -3.02
CA PHE A 17 3.92 6.23 -2.08
C PHE A 17 4.52 6.22 -0.68
N ASP A 18 3.66 6.10 0.32
CA ASP A 18 4.02 5.97 1.74
C ASP A 18 4.35 4.52 2.12
N VAL A 19 5.44 4.30 2.87
CA VAL A 19 5.80 2.99 3.41
C VAL A 19 5.85 2.97 4.94
N LYS A 20 5.47 1.83 5.51
CA LYS A 20 5.58 1.53 6.95
C LYS A 20 5.80 0.05 7.23
N LEU A 21 6.03 -0.27 8.50
CA LEU A 21 6.26 -1.62 8.99
C LEU A 21 4.99 -2.21 9.58
N SER A 22 4.75 -3.50 9.31
CA SER A 22 3.87 -4.34 10.12
C SER A 22 4.54 -4.72 11.44
N LYS A 23 3.79 -5.33 12.35
CA LYS A 23 4.30 -5.80 13.66
C LYS A 23 5.50 -6.73 13.53
N ASP A 24 5.49 -7.58 12.51
CA ASP A 24 6.51 -8.57 12.19
C ASP A 24 7.53 -8.08 11.13
N GLY A 25 7.58 -6.77 10.90
CA GLY A 25 8.66 -6.12 10.15
C GLY A 25 8.53 -6.20 8.62
N GLN A 26 7.37 -6.56 8.08
CA GLN A 26 7.13 -6.46 6.64
C GLN A 26 6.90 -5.00 6.25
N ILE A 27 7.56 -4.56 5.17
CA ILE A 27 7.39 -3.20 4.64
C ILE A 27 6.23 -3.18 3.65
N PHE A 28 5.17 -2.46 3.98
CA PHE A 28 3.96 -2.35 3.17
C PHE A 28 3.55 -0.89 2.97
N LEU A 29 2.66 -0.66 2.01
CA LEU A 29 2.14 0.68 1.73
C LEU A 29 0.82 0.93 2.43
N LEU A 30 0.75 2.02 3.17
CA LEU A 30 -0.45 2.61 3.73
C LEU A 30 -0.08 4.00 4.24
N HIS A 31 -0.90 5.02 3.96
CA HIS A 31 -0.64 6.38 4.44
C HIS A 31 -0.94 6.53 5.95
N ASP A 32 -2.16 6.20 6.38
CA ASP A 32 -2.62 6.46 7.75
C ASP A 32 -2.09 5.42 8.75
N ASP A 33 -1.94 5.80 10.01
CA ASP A 33 -1.59 4.83 11.07
C ASP A 33 -2.67 3.75 11.21
N ASN A 34 -3.93 4.11 10.97
CA ASN A 34 -5.06 3.20 11.07
C ASN A 34 -5.63 2.79 9.71
N LEU A 35 -6.47 1.76 9.72
CA LEU A 35 -6.99 1.11 8.51
C LEU A 35 -8.31 1.70 7.97
N GLU A 36 -9.05 2.50 8.74
CA GLU A 36 -10.47 2.76 8.47
C GLU A 36 -10.73 3.60 7.21
N ARG A 37 -9.84 4.56 6.89
CA ARG A 37 -10.08 5.49 5.77
C ARG A 37 -9.99 4.79 4.41
N THR A 38 -9.04 3.88 4.25
CA THR A 38 -8.69 3.30 2.94
C THR A 38 -8.81 1.79 2.92
N SER A 39 -9.61 1.20 3.80
CA SER A 39 -9.87 -0.23 3.78
C SER A 39 -11.15 -0.62 4.51
N ASN A 40 -11.41 -1.93 4.62
CA ASN A 40 -12.44 -2.50 5.47
C ASN A 40 -11.95 -2.92 6.88
N GLY A 41 -10.68 -2.65 7.20
CA GLY A 41 -10.08 -2.94 8.50
C GLY A 41 -10.25 -1.81 9.51
N TRP A 42 -9.85 -2.08 10.75
CA TRP A 42 -9.84 -1.11 11.86
C TRP A 42 -8.61 -1.28 12.73
N GLY A 43 -8.25 -0.23 13.47
CA GLY A 43 -7.10 -0.21 14.37
C GLY A 43 -5.77 0.14 13.68
N VAL A 44 -4.70 0.16 14.48
CA VAL A 44 -3.36 0.60 14.07
C VAL A 44 -2.68 -0.50 13.23
N ALA A 45 -2.39 -0.22 11.97
CA ALA A 45 -1.87 -1.22 11.04
C ALA A 45 -0.48 -1.75 11.44
N GLY A 46 0.37 -0.89 12.01
CA GLY A 46 1.71 -1.28 12.51
C GLY A 46 1.69 -2.24 13.69
N GLU A 47 0.55 -2.43 14.36
CA GLU A 47 0.39 -3.36 15.48
C GLU A 47 -0.08 -4.75 15.04
N LEU A 48 -0.39 -4.94 13.75
CA LEU A 48 -0.87 -6.19 13.18
C LEU A 48 0.27 -6.95 12.46
N ALA A 49 0.24 -8.28 12.55
CA ALA A 49 1.14 -9.13 11.76
C ALA A 49 0.73 -9.08 10.28
N TRP A 50 1.70 -9.31 9.37
CA TRP A 50 1.45 -9.24 7.94
C TRP A 50 0.34 -10.19 7.47
N ASP A 51 0.26 -11.39 8.04
CA ASP A 51 -0.77 -12.37 7.68
C ASP A 51 -2.21 -11.87 7.96
N ASP A 52 -2.38 -10.95 8.90
CA ASP A 52 -3.68 -10.31 9.15
C ASP A 52 -3.93 -9.14 8.22
N LEU A 53 -2.90 -8.32 7.97
CA LEU A 53 -2.96 -7.22 7.00
C LEU A 53 -3.23 -7.71 5.56
N LEU A 54 -2.75 -8.91 5.21
CA LEU A 54 -2.98 -9.52 3.90
C LEU A 54 -4.46 -9.79 3.61
N LYS A 55 -5.31 -9.89 4.65
CA LYS A 55 -6.75 -10.14 4.53
C LYS A 55 -7.55 -8.86 4.32
N VAL A 56 -6.93 -7.69 4.45
CA VAL A 56 -7.57 -6.37 4.34
C VAL A 56 -7.88 -6.05 2.88
N ASP A 57 -9.10 -5.59 2.62
CA ASP A 57 -9.52 -5.03 1.33
C ASP A 57 -9.29 -3.52 1.34
N ALA A 58 -8.27 -3.08 0.62
CA ALA A 58 -7.84 -1.69 0.50
C ALA A 58 -8.37 -0.97 -0.76
N GLY A 59 -9.33 -1.58 -1.48
CA GLY A 59 -9.85 -1.03 -2.73
C GLY A 59 -11.35 -0.76 -2.74
N SER A 60 -12.14 -1.58 -2.03
CA SER A 60 -13.62 -1.47 -2.01
C SER A 60 -14.14 -0.10 -1.57
N TRP A 61 -13.39 0.63 -0.74
CA TRP A 61 -13.75 1.98 -0.28
C TRP A 61 -13.75 3.01 -1.41
N PHE A 62 -12.88 2.82 -2.42
CA PHE A 62 -12.75 3.75 -3.54
C PHE A 62 -13.81 3.49 -4.60
N SER A 63 -13.96 2.22 -5.03
CA SER A 63 -15.03 1.79 -5.92
C SER A 63 -15.20 0.27 -5.88
N ARG A 64 -16.38 -0.21 -6.32
CA ARG A 64 -16.65 -1.65 -6.44
C ARG A 64 -15.72 -2.37 -7.43
N GLU A 65 -15.11 -1.65 -8.37
CA GLU A 65 -14.18 -2.21 -9.37
C GLU A 65 -12.89 -2.71 -8.72
N PHE A 66 -12.47 -2.10 -7.60
CA PHE A 66 -11.24 -2.46 -6.88
C PHE A 66 -11.51 -3.36 -5.68
N LYS A 67 -12.67 -4.04 -5.66
CA LYS A 67 -13.00 -4.97 -4.57
C LYS A 67 -11.93 -6.06 -4.45
N GLY A 68 -11.42 -6.24 -3.24
CA GLY A 68 -10.39 -7.22 -2.92
C GLY A 68 -8.97 -6.79 -3.25
N GLU A 69 -8.73 -5.53 -3.61
CA GLU A 69 -7.36 -5.03 -3.79
C GLU A 69 -6.62 -5.09 -2.43
N PRO A 70 -5.47 -5.78 -2.33
CA PRO A 70 -4.76 -5.93 -1.06
C PRO A 70 -3.89 -4.71 -0.75
N LEU A 71 -3.49 -4.58 0.51
CA LEU A 71 -2.33 -3.76 0.87
C LEU A 71 -1.08 -4.34 0.17
N PRO A 72 -0.28 -3.54 -0.55
CA PRO A 72 0.88 -4.07 -1.26
C PRO A 72 2.15 -4.03 -0.39
N LEU A 73 3.01 -5.03 -0.55
CA LEU A 73 4.38 -5.01 -0.05
C LEU A 73 5.25 -4.08 -0.91
N LEU A 74 6.26 -3.45 -0.30
CA LEU A 74 7.24 -2.64 -1.03
C LEU A 74 7.96 -3.45 -2.13
N SER A 75 8.21 -4.75 -1.89
CA SER A 75 8.79 -5.66 -2.88
C SER A 75 7.92 -5.81 -4.14
N GLN A 76 6.59 -5.86 -3.97
CA GLN A 76 5.64 -5.93 -5.08
C GLN A 76 5.59 -4.60 -5.86
N VAL A 77 5.75 -3.47 -5.17
CA VAL A 77 5.84 -2.14 -5.79
C VAL A 77 7.13 -1.99 -6.57
N ALA A 78 8.27 -2.43 -6.02
CA ALA A 78 9.55 -2.44 -6.73
C ALA A 78 9.48 -3.27 -8.02
N GLU A 79 8.82 -4.42 -8.00
CA GLU A 79 8.54 -5.22 -9.20
C GLU A 79 7.69 -4.43 -10.21
N ARG A 80 6.61 -3.76 -9.75
CA ARG A 80 5.76 -2.95 -10.64
C ARG A 80 6.53 -1.80 -11.28
N CYS A 81 7.33 -1.07 -10.51
CA CYS A 81 8.17 0.02 -11.02
C CYS A 81 9.13 -0.50 -12.09
N ARG A 82 9.79 -1.65 -11.86
CA ARG A 82 10.69 -2.26 -12.85
C ARG A 82 9.96 -2.60 -14.15
N ARG A 83 8.77 -3.19 -14.07
CA ARG A 83 8.00 -3.61 -15.26
C ARG A 83 7.49 -2.43 -16.08
N HIS A 84 7.14 -1.33 -15.44
CA HIS A 84 6.65 -0.12 -16.11
C HIS A 84 7.75 0.90 -16.43
N GLY A 85 8.99 0.65 -16.04
CA GLY A 85 10.10 1.61 -16.20
C GLY A 85 9.92 2.90 -15.38
N MET A 86 9.27 2.81 -14.21
CA MET A 86 9.01 3.97 -13.35
C MET A 86 10.04 4.12 -12.23
N MET A 87 10.36 5.37 -11.91
CA MET A 87 11.09 5.76 -10.70
C MET A 87 10.14 5.80 -9.49
N ALA A 88 10.69 5.73 -8.27
CA ALA A 88 9.92 5.78 -7.04
C ALA A 88 10.46 6.86 -6.09
N ASN A 89 9.59 7.76 -5.64
CA ASN A 89 9.79 8.50 -4.41
C ASN A 89 9.17 7.67 -3.27
N ILE A 90 9.99 7.25 -2.30
CA ILE A 90 9.53 6.44 -1.17
C ILE A 90 9.42 7.36 0.03
N GLU A 91 8.20 7.73 0.41
CA GLU A 91 7.95 8.48 1.65
C GLU A 91 8.01 7.52 2.84
N ILE A 92 9.02 7.69 3.70
CA ILE A 92 9.12 6.92 4.95
C ILE A 92 8.13 7.51 5.95
N LYS A 93 7.09 6.76 6.28
CA LYS A 93 5.96 7.24 7.10
C LYS A 93 5.59 6.22 8.18
N PRO A 94 6.43 6.10 9.21
CA PRO A 94 6.28 5.07 10.24
C PRO A 94 5.04 5.32 11.09
N THR A 95 4.58 4.26 11.76
CA THR A 95 3.51 4.37 12.76
C THR A 95 3.98 5.21 13.94
N THR A 96 3.17 6.19 14.34
CA THR A 96 3.55 7.13 15.40
C THR A 96 3.72 6.41 16.75
N GLY A 97 4.84 6.64 17.43
CA GLY A 97 5.09 6.11 18.77
C GLY A 97 5.68 4.69 18.82
N LEU A 98 6.01 4.11 17.67
CA LEU A 98 6.82 2.89 17.52
C LEU A 98 8.24 3.20 17.05
#